data_AF-A0A067S7W4-F1
#
_entry.id   AF-A0A067S7W4-F1
#
_cell.length_a   1.000
_cell.length_b   1.000
_cell.length_c   1.000
_cell.angle_alpha   90.00
_cell.angle_beta   90.00
_cell.angle_gamma   90.00
#
_symmetry.space_group_name_H-M   'P 1'
#
loop_
_entity.id
_entity.type
_entity.pdbx_description
1 polymer ?
#
loop_
_entity_poly.entity_id
_entity_poly.type
_entity_poly.pdbx_seq_one_letter_code
_entity_poly.pdbx_strand_id
1 'polypeptide(L)'
;MQVSSLKLLWLSVLVLGEVAESLSSRQSDGLHGDRLCSRSMCVTAIVNGSFVDYVMTSTSRGIGWMAVGFGRAMGNSPMIVMWPNTDGSVTLSQRLSSGHSTPNVDANPPRKAVISQSYTVLSGSRSQLAFTIPTNGTNTRPFIIWAYGSTNPHSSATDAHFSEHDDMGEWQLDLARPVDFASPPSKSGTLPLFPPLPLYPYQRLIVAHAILCVVGFLLFLPAGVLLARYLRAFNPIWFQGHWIIQFALAGPLIVIGVALGIAAVETAGALHFGDKHRKYGFAIFFLYLAQCGLGAFIHFVKDKKRTRRPIQNYLHGLVGLITIGSAMYQIYNGFYSEWSNTTGRGPLSGGLTIFFWIGSMLLLAAYLGGLAFLPRQLRQENNSRPLSTRDEGEEYIRMLSQPNLHHPGPQTA
;
A
#
# COMPACT_ATOMS: atom_id res chain seq x y z
N MET A 1 33.93 48.97 61.79
CA MET A 1 33.76 49.74 60.54
C MET A 1 33.65 48.75 59.39
N GLN A 2 32.42 48.39 59.00
CA GLN A 2 32.15 47.42 57.95
C GLN A 2 30.87 47.83 57.21
N VAL A 3 30.92 48.97 56.51
CA VAL A 3 29.84 49.40 55.60
C VAL A 3 30.47 50.23 54.46
N SER A 4 31.16 49.60 53.51
CA SER A 4 31.54 50.28 52.25
C SER A 4 31.59 49.36 51.03
N SER A 5 31.74 48.05 51.21
CA SER A 5 31.85 47.12 50.07
C SER A 5 30.51 46.73 49.43
N LEU A 6 29.36 47.02 50.07
CA LEU A 6 28.06 46.62 49.52
C LEU A 6 27.49 47.61 48.49
N LYS A 7 27.88 48.90 48.47
CA LYS A 7 27.28 49.87 47.52
C LYS A 7 27.91 49.86 46.13
N LEU A 8 29.17 49.45 45.99
CA LEU A 8 29.87 49.36 44.68
C LEU A 8 29.47 48.13 43.85
N LEU A 9 28.95 47.08 44.50
CA LEU A 9 28.44 45.87 43.83
C LEU A 9 27.04 46.04 43.23
N TRP A 10 26.26 47.04 43.67
CA TRP A 10 24.92 47.28 43.12
C TRP A 10 24.93 48.19 41.86
N LEU A 11 25.87 49.14 41.74
CA LEU A 11 25.97 49.95 40.52
C LEU A 11 26.56 49.19 39.32
N SER A 12 27.46 48.23 39.57
CA SER A 12 28.05 47.42 38.50
C SER A 12 27.09 46.36 37.96
N VAL A 13 26.14 45.89 38.78
CA VAL A 13 25.08 44.96 38.34
C VAL A 13 23.96 45.67 37.56
N LEU A 14 23.65 46.93 37.86
CA LEU A 14 22.66 47.71 37.11
C LEU A 14 23.16 48.13 35.71
N VAL A 15 24.42 48.54 35.58
CA VAL A 15 24.99 48.90 34.27
C VAL A 15 25.28 47.66 33.40
N LEU A 16 25.60 46.51 34.00
CA LEU A 16 25.68 45.24 33.25
C LEU A 16 24.29 44.67 32.90
N GLY A 17 23.26 44.99 33.69
CA GLY A 17 21.87 44.63 33.41
C GLY A 17 21.29 45.36 32.20
N GLU A 18 21.47 46.68 32.11
CA GLU A 18 20.99 47.46 30.95
C GLU A 18 21.75 47.15 29.66
N VAL A 19 23.05 46.83 29.72
CA VAL A 19 23.82 46.45 28.53
C VAL A 19 23.48 45.00 28.10
N ALA A 20 23.20 44.09 29.04
CA ALA A 20 22.75 42.73 28.73
C ALA A 20 21.29 42.67 28.21
N GLU A 21 20.40 43.53 28.70
CA GLU A 21 19.03 43.68 28.16
C GLU A 21 19.02 44.35 26.78
N SER A 22 20.01 45.21 26.47
CA SER A 22 20.18 45.77 25.11
C SER A 22 20.74 44.77 24.10
N LEU A 23 21.40 43.68 24.55
CA LEU A 23 21.94 42.63 23.68
C LEU A 23 21.01 41.42 23.55
N SER A 24 20.10 41.19 24.51
CA SER A 24 19.08 40.13 24.42
C SER A 24 17.77 40.59 23.74
N SER A 25 17.64 41.87 23.38
CA SER A 25 16.49 42.42 22.65
C SER A 25 16.82 42.84 21.23
N ARG A 26 17.78 42.17 20.57
CA ARG A 26 17.65 41.96 19.11
C ARG A 26 16.52 40.96 18.89
N GLN A 27 15.30 41.47 19.11
CA GLN A 27 14.11 41.03 18.44
C GLN A 27 14.50 40.65 17.01
N SER A 28 14.27 39.39 16.63
CA SER A 28 14.42 38.92 15.25
C SER A 28 13.35 39.58 14.39
N ASP A 29 13.39 40.90 14.28
CA ASP A 29 12.64 41.65 13.30
C ASP A 29 13.25 41.30 11.94
N GLY A 30 12.59 40.40 11.22
CA GLY A 30 12.76 40.31 9.77
C GLY A 30 12.77 38.93 9.14
N LEU A 31 13.08 37.85 9.87
CA LEU A 31 13.11 36.50 9.27
C LEU A 31 11.85 35.71 9.62
N HIS A 32 11.12 35.34 8.57
CA HIS A 32 9.90 34.53 8.65
C HIS A 32 10.17 33.15 8.04
N GLY A 33 9.46 32.12 8.48
CA GLY A 33 9.74 30.75 8.07
C GLY A 33 9.19 29.70 9.02
N ASP A 34 9.42 28.44 8.66
CA ASP A 34 8.93 27.29 9.42
C ASP A 34 9.93 26.12 9.37
N ARG A 35 9.83 25.23 10.35
CA ARG A 35 10.66 24.03 10.45
C ARG A 35 9.81 22.83 10.85
N LEU A 36 9.77 21.85 9.95
CA LEU A 36 9.06 20.59 10.15
C LEU A 36 10.03 19.41 10.02
N CYS A 37 9.81 18.37 10.81
CA CYS A 37 10.72 17.24 10.94
C CYS A 37 9.97 15.90 10.93
N SER A 38 10.57 14.91 10.27
CA SER A 38 10.24 13.50 10.34
C SER A 38 11.29 12.75 11.15
N ARG A 39 11.28 11.41 11.07
CA ARG A 39 12.34 10.57 11.66
C ARG A 39 13.63 10.60 10.84
N SER A 40 13.55 10.89 9.54
CA SER A 40 14.66 10.75 8.59
C SER A 40 15.25 12.09 8.16
N MET A 41 14.44 13.15 8.11
CA MET A 41 14.91 14.50 7.78
C MET A 41 14.05 15.62 8.38
N CYS A 42 14.60 16.82 8.41
CA CYS A 42 13.89 18.06 8.64
C CYS A 42 13.98 18.96 7.41
N VAL A 43 12.93 19.74 7.16
CA VAL A 43 12.95 20.86 6.20
C VAL A 43 12.74 22.15 6.98
N THR A 44 13.69 23.07 6.83
CA THR A 44 13.57 24.44 7.33
C THR A 44 13.44 25.38 6.14
N ALA A 45 12.39 26.18 6.11
CA ALA A 45 12.16 27.20 5.10
C ALA A 45 12.33 28.58 5.73
N ILE A 46 13.16 29.43 5.14
CA ILE A 46 13.48 30.79 5.63
C ILE A 46 13.20 31.77 4.51
N VAL A 47 12.33 32.73 4.76
CA VAL A 47 11.99 33.81 3.82
C VAL A 47 13.05 34.89 3.90
N ASN A 48 13.66 35.19 2.76
CA ASN A 48 14.67 36.22 2.60
C ASN A 48 14.30 37.11 1.39
N GLY A 49 13.55 38.17 1.66
CA GLY A 49 13.04 39.08 0.63
C GLY A 49 12.17 38.35 -0.40
N SER A 50 12.63 38.31 -1.66
CA SER A 50 11.93 37.65 -2.77
C SER A 50 12.28 36.16 -2.94
N PHE A 51 13.07 35.60 -2.04
CA PHE A 51 13.53 34.21 -2.09
C PHE A 51 13.15 33.46 -0.82
N VAL A 52 13.12 32.13 -0.93
CA VAL A 52 12.99 31.23 0.21
C VAL A 52 14.15 30.24 0.18
N ASP A 53 14.90 30.21 1.27
CA ASP A 53 15.95 29.22 1.50
C ASP A 53 15.34 27.97 2.13
N TYR A 54 15.49 26.83 1.47
CA TYR A 54 15.08 25.52 1.97
C TYR A 54 16.33 24.75 2.40
N VAL A 55 16.42 24.45 3.70
CA VAL A 55 17.51 23.67 4.30
C VAL A 55 16.98 22.29 4.68
N MET A 56 17.41 21.28 3.93
CA MET A 56 17.11 19.87 4.21
C MET A 56 18.20 19.30 5.11
N THR A 57 17.85 18.91 6.34
CA THR A 57 18.79 18.35 7.31
C THR A 57 18.48 16.89 7.56
N SER A 58 19.44 16.00 7.37
CA SER A 58 19.29 14.60 7.74
C SER A 58 19.26 14.42 9.26
N THR A 59 18.33 13.59 9.74
CA THR A 59 18.32 13.12 11.12
C THR A 59 18.88 11.71 11.26
N SER A 60 19.04 11.01 10.14
CA SER A 60 19.64 9.68 10.02
C SER A 60 21.16 9.76 9.76
N ARG A 61 21.90 8.70 10.08
CA ARG A 61 23.34 8.61 9.76
C ARG A 61 23.51 8.41 8.25
N GLY A 62 24.15 9.38 7.59
CA GLY A 62 24.39 9.35 6.15
C GLY A 62 23.21 9.87 5.32
N ILE A 63 23.51 10.31 4.10
CA ILE A 63 22.53 10.75 3.11
C ILE A 63 22.91 10.18 1.74
N GLY A 64 21.92 9.62 1.03
CA GLY A 64 22.03 9.33 -0.39
C GLY A 64 21.57 10.54 -1.20
N TRP A 65 20.31 10.94 -0.99
CA TRP A 65 19.68 12.13 -1.57
C TRP A 65 18.53 12.61 -0.68
N MET A 66 18.17 13.89 -0.80
CA MET A 66 16.97 14.47 -0.19
C MET A 66 16.23 15.33 -1.21
N ALA A 67 14.90 15.42 -1.08
CA ALA A 67 14.10 16.22 -1.98
C ALA A 67 12.96 16.98 -1.29
N VAL A 68 12.61 18.10 -1.90
CA VAL A 68 11.39 18.87 -1.62
C VAL A 68 10.62 19.04 -2.93
N GLY A 69 9.35 18.67 -2.94
CA GLY A 69 8.39 18.96 -4.00
C GLY A 69 7.39 20.02 -3.56
N PHE A 70 7.01 20.92 -4.47
CA PHE A 70 6.01 21.95 -4.20
C PHE A 70 4.63 21.48 -4.65
N GLY A 71 3.82 21.08 -3.68
CA GLY A 71 2.52 20.45 -3.91
C GLY A 71 2.21 19.46 -2.81
N ARG A 72 1.20 18.63 -3.05
CA ARG A 72 0.66 17.67 -2.06
C ARG A 72 0.88 16.20 -2.44
N ALA A 73 1.35 15.94 -3.65
CA ALA A 73 1.61 14.60 -4.18
C ALA A 73 2.65 14.68 -5.30
N MET A 74 3.29 13.57 -5.66
CA MET A 74 4.36 13.59 -6.66
C MET A 74 3.87 14.07 -8.03
N GLY A 75 2.73 13.55 -8.49
CA GLY A 75 2.17 13.90 -9.79
C GLY A 75 1.91 15.39 -9.95
N ASN A 76 2.46 15.98 -11.01
CA ASN A 76 2.41 17.40 -11.38
C ASN A 76 3.04 18.37 -10.35
N SER A 77 3.86 17.87 -9.42
CA SER A 77 4.60 18.74 -8.50
C SER A 77 6.03 18.97 -9.01
N PRO A 78 6.47 20.24 -9.16
CA PRO A 78 7.88 20.54 -9.38
C PRO A 78 8.67 20.23 -8.12
N MET A 79 9.84 19.62 -8.29
CA MET A 79 10.67 19.08 -7.22
C MET A 79 12.12 19.55 -7.36
N ILE A 80 12.77 19.71 -6.23
CA ILE A 80 14.22 19.85 -6.13
C ILE A 80 14.74 18.61 -5.42
N VAL A 81 15.60 17.87 -6.10
CA VAL A 81 16.31 16.72 -5.57
C VAL A 81 17.79 17.10 -5.46
N MET A 82 18.41 16.84 -4.31
CA MET A 82 19.80 17.15 -4.07
C MET A 82 20.56 15.96 -3.50
N TRP A 83 21.82 15.81 -3.87
CA TRP A 83 22.70 14.78 -3.32
C TRP A 83 24.17 15.20 -3.34
N PRO A 84 24.99 14.69 -2.40
CA PRO A 84 26.43 14.89 -2.42
C PRO A 84 27.12 14.06 -3.50
N ASN A 85 28.23 14.55 -4.03
CA ASN A 85 29.09 13.85 -4.98
C ASN A 85 30.39 13.41 -4.31
N THR A 86 31.12 12.49 -4.94
CA THR A 86 32.38 11.92 -4.41
C THR A 86 33.51 12.94 -4.29
N ASP A 87 33.47 14.02 -5.07
CA ASP A 87 34.43 15.13 -5.05
C ASP A 87 34.10 16.19 -3.98
N GLY A 88 33.05 15.97 -3.17
CA GLY A 88 32.60 16.90 -2.15
C GLY A 88 31.67 18.00 -2.67
N SER A 89 31.41 18.05 -3.98
CA SER A 89 30.38 18.93 -4.55
C SER A 89 28.97 18.39 -4.27
N VAL A 90 27.95 19.20 -4.57
CA VAL A 90 26.54 18.83 -4.44
C VAL A 90 25.85 19.02 -5.77
N THR A 91 25.05 18.03 -6.16
CA THR A 91 24.17 18.14 -7.32
C THR A 91 22.81 18.67 -6.89
N LEU A 92 22.30 19.65 -7.63
CA LEU A 92 20.91 20.11 -7.54
C LEU A 92 20.21 19.78 -8.86
N SER A 93 19.14 19.01 -8.76
CA SER A 93 18.33 18.62 -9.92
C SER A 93 16.89 19.11 -9.73
N GLN A 94 16.44 19.99 -10.62
CA GLN A 94 15.05 20.39 -10.70
C GLN A 94 14.30 19.43 -11.61
N ARG A 95 13.21 18.85 -11.10
CA ARG A 95 12.48 17.78 -11.77
C ARG A 95 10.98 18.00 -11.71
N LEU A 96 10.26 17.37 -12.63
CA LEU A 96 8.81 17.31 -12.65
C LEU A 96 8.38 15.84 -12.79
N SER A 97 7.44 15.41 -11.96
CA SER A 97 6.81 14.10 -12.12
C SER A 97 5.46 14.25 -12.81
N SER A 98 5.15 13.37 -13.75
CA SER A 98 3.77 13.17 -14.23
C SER A 98 2.96 12.24 -13.32
N GLY A 99 3.61 11.61 -12.32
CA GLY A 99 3.02 10.53 -11.54
C GLY A 99 3.81 10.10 -10.30
N HIS A 100 3.80 8.81 -10.00
CA HIS A 100 4.56 8.18 -8.90
C HIS A 100 5.80 7.41 -9.40
N SER A 101 6.36 7.83 -10.52
CA SER A 101 7.64 7.33 -11.06
C SER A 101 8.78 8.29 -10.72
N THR A 102 10.02 7.86 -10.93
CA THR A 102 11.19 8.75 -10.82
C THR A 102 10.96 9.98 -11.70
N PRO A 103 10.98 11.20 -11.12
CA PRO A 103 10.68 12.41 -11.89
C PRO A 103 11.80 12.69 -12.90
N ASN A 104 11.43 13.32 -14.01
CA ASN A 104 12.35 13.72 -15.08
C ASN A 104 12.86 15.15 -14.86
N VAL A 105 14.04 15.47 -15.38
CA VAL A 105 14.56 16.84 -15.33
C VAL A 105 13.60 17.80 -16.02
N ASP A 106 13.25 18.88 -15.32
CA ASP A 106 12.49 19.97 -15.89
C ASP A 106 13.46 20.92 -16.58
N ALA A 107 13.44 20.95 -17.91
CA ALA A 107 14.32 21.80 -18.71
C ALA A 107 13.99 23.30 -18.55
N ASN A 108 12.75 23.65 -18.19
CA ASN A 108 12.29 25.04 -18.13
C ASN A 108 11.42 25.28 -16.89
N PRO A 109 11.98 25.15 -15.68
CA PRO A 109 11.20 25.33 -14.47
C PRO A 109 10.77 26.79 -14.32
N PRO A 110 9.50 27.05 -13.93
CA PRO A 110 8.97 28.41 -13.80
C PRO A 110 9.70 29.23 -12.72
N ARG A 111 10.31 28.55 -11.74
CA ARG A 111 11.18 29.13 -10.72
C ARG A 111 12.47 28.33 -10.66
N LYS A 112 13.59 28.99 -10.91
CA LYS A 112 14.92 28.36 -10.88
C LYS A 112 15.45 28.31 -9.46
N ALA A 113 15.84 27.12 -9.01
CA ALA A 113 16.47 26.89 -7.72
C ALA A 113 17.99 26.87 -7.88
N VAL A 114 18.70 27.41 -6.89
CA VAL A 114 20.17 27.49 -6.86
C VAL A 114 20.66 26.94 -5.54
N ILE A 115 21.81 26.26 -5.53
CA ILE A 115 22.40 25.73 -4.31
C ILE A 115 22.74 26.88 -3.36
N SER A 116 22.33 26.76 -2.10
CA SER A 116 22.69 27.69 -1.04
C SER A 116 23.92 27.16 -0.31
N GLN A 117 25.11 27.62 -0.74
CA GLN A 117 26.39 27.12 -0.22
C GLN A 117 26.56 27.40 1.27
N SER A 118 26.06 28.54 1.76
CA SER A 118 26.14 28.94 3.17
C SER A 118 25.41 28.00 4.14
N TYR A 119 24.41 27.27 3.65
CA TYR A 119 23.61 26.33 4.44
C TYR A 119 23.85 24.86 4.08
N THR A 120 24.75 24.59 3.14
CA THR A 120 25.08 23.22 2.71
C THR A 120 26.29 22.72 3.48
N VAL A 121 26.09 21.68 4.29
CA VAL A 121 27.11 21.12 5.19
C VAL A 121 27.13 19.61 5.04
N LEU A 122 28.15 19.06 4.40
CA LEU A 122 28.26 17.60 4.22
C LEU A 122 29.00 16.92 5.38
N SER A 123 29.82 17.67 6.11
CA SER A 123 30.62 17.19 7.24
C SER A 123 29.78 17.03 8.52
N GLY A 124 30.05 15.99 9.30
CA GLY A 124 29.44 15.77 10.62
C GLY A 124 28.39 14.66 10.64
N SER A 125 27.65 14.56 11.75
CA SER A 125 26.65 13.49 11.97
C SER A 125 25.29 13.77 11.33
N ARG A 126 25.04 15.02 10.91
CA ARG A 126 23.80 15.47 10.28
C ARG A 126 24.12 16.35 9.08
N SER A 127 24.17 15.74 7.90
CA SER A 127 24.42 16.47 6.66
C SER A 127 23.22 17.37 6.30
N GLN A 128 23.52 18.53 5.74
CA GLN A 128 22.58 19.54 5.28
C GLN A 128 22.77 19.80 3.80
N LEU A 129 21.68 19.76 3.04
CA LEU A 129 21.62 20.17 1.65
C LEU A 129 20.65 21.33 1.55
N ALA A 130 21.08 22.44 0.97
CA ALA A 130 20.26 23.65 0.94
C ALA A 130 20.20 24.27 -0.45
N PHE A 131 19.03 24.82 -0.77
CA PHE A 131 18.82 25.58 -2.00
C PHE A 131 17.97 26.82 -1.71
N THR A 132 18.09 27.79 -2.60
CA THR A 132 17.28 29.00 -2.62
C THR A 132 16.42 29.01 -3.88
N ILE A 133 15.19 29.49 -3.79
CA ILE A 133 14.25 29.58 -4.92
C ILE A 133 13.41 30.86 -4.80
N PRO A 134 13.03 31.52 -5.91
CA PRO A 134 12.10 32.64 -5.87
C PRO A 134 10.80 32.27 -5.14
N THR A 135 10.26 33.20 -4.36
CA THR A 135 8.95 33.03 -3.72
C THR A 135 7.83 32.89 -4.76
N ASN A 136 6.72 32.25 -4.39
CA ASN A 136 5.50 32.24 -5.21
C ASN A 136 4.61 33.47 -4.93
N GLY A 137 5.19 34.56 -4.40
CA GLY A 137 4.60 35.89 -4.25
C GLY A 137 3.55 36.03 -3.14
N THR A 138 2.56 35.13 -3.08
CA THR A 138 1.39 35.27 -2.20
C THR A 138 1.13 34.07 -1.30
N ASN A 139 1.74 32.92 -1.60
CA ASN A 139 1.51 31.70 -0.85
C ASN A 139 2.42 31.62 0.39
N THR A 140 1.92 32.11 1.52
CA THR A 140 2.59 32.03 2.82
C THR A 140 2.39 30.68 3.51
N ARG A 141 1.48 29.82 3.02
CA ARG A 141 1.21 28.50 3.60
C ARG A 141 1.32 27.36 2.58
N PRO A 142 2.46 27.20 1.89
CA PRO A 142 2.59 26.21 0.84
C PRO A 142 2.58 24.79 1.41
N PHE A 143 1.91 23.90 0.69
CA PHE A 143 2.13 22.48 0.86
C PHE A 143 3.42 22.08 0.16
N ILE A 144 4.20 21.25 0.84
CA ILE A 144 5.36 20.58 0.29
C ILE A 144 5.22 19.07 0.51
N ILE A 145 5.80 18.32 -0.41
CA ILE A 145 6.16 16.92 -0.17
C ILE A 145 7.66 16.84 0.06
N TRP A 146 8.09 15.92 0.90
CA TRP A 146 9.50 15.67 1.17
C TRP A 146 9.82 14.20 0.96
N ALA A 147 11.07 13.92 0.63
CA ALA A 147 11.54 12.56 0.43
C ALA A 147 13.02 12.43 0.82
N TYR A 148 13.36 11.29 1.40
CA TYR A 148 14.71 10.93 1.84
C TYR A 148 15.11 9.59 1.23
N GLY A 149 16.33 9.51 0.69
CA GLY A 149 16.93 8.26 0.24
C GLY A 149 18.33 8.07 0.83
N SER A 150 18.63 6.85 1.29
CA SER A 150 19.92 6.46 1.85
C SER A 150 20.95 6.09 0.78
N THR A 151 20.52 5.78 -0.45
CA THR A 151 21.38 5.35 -1.55
C THR A 151 21.75 6.53 -2.45
N ASN A 152 23.04 6.80 -2.62
CA ASN A 152 23.51 7.90 -3.48
C ASN A 152 23.39 7.53 -4.98
N PRO A 153 23.08 8.47 -5.88
CA PRO A 153 23.03 8.21 -7.33
C PRO A 153 24.39 7.87 -7.98
N HIS A 154 25.51 8.12 -7.29
CA HIS A 154 26.88 7.91 -7.76
C HIS A 154 27.20 8.63 -9.08
N SER A 155 26.54 9.75 -9.34
CA SER A 155 26.76 10.60 -10.52
C SER A 155 26.45 12.04 -10.18
N SER A 156 27.26 12.97 -10.70
CA SER A 156 27.02 14.41 -10.59
C SER A 156 26.07 14.96 -11.66
N ALA A 157 25.59 14.12 -12.58
CA ALA A 157 24.67 14.52 -13.64
C ALA A 157 23.28 14.83 -13.08
N THR A 158 22.68 15.95 -13.48
CA THR A 158 21.36 16.36 -12.95
C THR A 158 20.23 15.41 -13.35
N ASP A 159 20.39 14.64 -14.42
CA ASP A 159 19.45 13.63 -14.92
C ASP A 159 19.73 12.21 -14.40
N ALA A 160 20.71 12.03 -13.50
CA ALA A 160 21.06 10.73 -12.94
C ALA A 160 19.85 9.98 -12.37
N HIS A 161 19.77 8.68 -12.63
CA HIS A 161 18.75 7.83 -12.00
C HIS A 161 19.03 7.69 -10.50
N PHE A 162 17.98 7.71 -9.69
CA PHE A 162 18.05 7.46 -8.26
C PHE A 162 16.91 6.53 -7.83
N SER A 163 17.15 5.74 -6.79
CA SER A 163 16.18 4.79 -6.26
C SER A 163 14.99 5.49 -5.62
N GLU A 164 13.87 4.78 -5.48
CA GLU A 164 12.74 5.26 -4.67
C GLU A 164 13.20 5.65 -3.25
N HIS A 165 12.53 6.63 -2.66
CA HIS A 165 12.84 7.12 -1.31
C HIS A 165 12.56 6.05 -0.25
N ASP A 166 13.34 6.07 0.83
CA ASP A 166 13.14 5.22 2.01
C ASP A 166 12.08 5.79 2.95
N ASP A 167 11.91 7.12 2.95
CA ASP A 167 10.93 7.83 3.78
C ASP A 167 10.41 9.05 3.03
N MET A 168 9.11 9.34 3.16
CA MET A 168 8.46 10.45 2.48
C MET A 168 7.23 10.95 3.25
N GLY A 169 6.77 12.14 2.89
CA GLY A 169 5.52 12.67 3.44
C GLY A 169 5.12 14.01 2.87
N GLU A 170 4.06 14.56 3.44
CA GLU A 170 3.50 15.87 3.11
C GLU A 170 3.52 16.77 4.35
N TRP A 171 3.86 18.03 4.15
CA TRP A 171 3.82 19.08 5.16
C TRP A 171 3.17 20.34 4.60
N GLN A 172 2.58 21.14 5.49
CA GLN A 172 2.19 22.52 5.19
C GLN A 172 3.07 23.45 6.01
N LEU A 173 3.86 24.27 5.33
CA LEU A 173 4.72 25.25 6.00
C LEU A 173 3.92 26.50 6.35
N ASP A 174 4.34 27.24 7.37
CA ASP A 174 3.88 28.61 7.65
C ASP A 174 5.02 29.62 7.47
N LEU A 175 5.20 30.11 6.25
CA LEU A 175 6.28 31.04 5.89
C LEU A 175 6.08 32.46 6.46
N ALA A 176 4.92 32.74 7.07
CA ALA A 176 4.66 34.02 7.74
C ALA A 176 4.95 33.98 9.24
N ARG A 177 5.39 32.83 9.77
CA ARG A 177 5.73 32.69 11.19
C ARG A 177 7.11 33.30 11.47
N PRO A 178 7.29 34.09 12.54
CA PRO A 178 8.62 34.52 12.98
C PRO A 178 9.50 33.31 13.29
N VAL A 179 10.74 33.28 12.78
CA VAL A 179 11.61 32.12 12.97
C VAL A 179 12.25 32.13 14.36
N ASP A 180 11.78 31.25 15.24
CA ASP A 180 12.40 30.98 16.53
C ASP A 180 13.27 29.71 16.48
N PHE A 181 14.56 29.86 16.17
CA PHE A 181 15.51 28.74 16.09
C PHE A 181 15.81 28.10 17.47
N ALA A 182 15.43 28.76 18.57
CA ALA A 182 15.64 28.29 19.94
C ALA A 182 14.50 27.41 20.47
N SER A 183 13.32 27.41 19.81
CA SER A 183 12.20 26.58 20.21
C SER A 183 12.42 25.12 19.78
N PRO A 184 12.07 24.12 20.62
CA PRO A 184 12.05 22.73 20.17
C PRO A 184 11.18 22.63 18.93
N PRO A 185 11.58 21.80 17.92
CA PRO A 185 10.78 21.66 16.71
C PRO A 185 9.36 21.32 17.13
N SER A 186 8.38 21.99 16.49
CA SER A 186 6.98 21.66 16.71
C SER A 186 6.83 20.17 16.37
N LYS A 187 6.81 19.30 17.39
CA LYS A 187 6.62 17.86 17.22
C LYS A 187 5.30 17.75 16.50
N SER A 188 5.36 17.42 15.20
CA SER A 188 4.23 17.23 14.30
C SER A 188 2.97 17.77 14.93
N GLY A 189 2.75 19.09 14.87
CA GLY A 189 1.47 19.65 15.27
C GLY A 189 0.44 18.75 14.62
N THR A 190 -0.39 18.10 15.44
CA THR A 190 -1.50 17.26 14.98
C THR A 190 -2.08 18.03 13.82
N LEU A 191 -1.93 17.51 12.59
CA LEU A 191 -2.44 18.19 11.40
C LEU A 191 -3.84 18.66 11.81
N PRO A 192 -4.17 19.97 11.79
CA PRO A 192 -5.53 20.39 12.09
C PRO A 192 -6.42 19.48 11.27
N LEU A 193 -7.38 18.79 11.90
CA LEU A 193 -8.21 17.77 11.28
C LEU A 193 -8.80 18.37 10.00
N PHE A 194 -8.08 18.18 8.90
CA PHE A 194 -8.47 18.76 7.63
C PHE A 194 -9.80 18.06 7.31
N PRO A 195 -10.83 18.79 6.84
CA PRO A 195 -11.97 18.10 6.22
C PRO A 195 -11.40 17.08 5.23
N PRO A 196 -11.91 15.84 5.19
CA PRO A 196 -11.32 14.78 4.37
C PRO A 196 -11.16 15.31 2.95
N LEU A 197 -9.90 15.48 2.54
CA LEU A 197 -9.59 16.03 1.22
C LEU A 197 -10.37 15.26 0.16
N PRO A 198 -11.01 15.93 -0.81
CA PRO A 198 -11.60 15.22 -1.93
C PRO A 198 -10.52 14.36 -2.59
N LEU A 199 -10.79 13.08 -2.75
CA LEU A 199 -9.87 12.14 -3.38
C LEU A 199 -9.50 12.66 -4.79
N TYR A 200 -8.22 12.60 -5.15
CA TYR A 200 -7.78 12.80 -6.53
C TYR A 200 -8.47 11.79 -7.47
N PRO A 201 -8.62 12.08 -8.77
CA PRO A 201 -9.25 11.16 -9.71
C PRO A 201 -8.70 9.73 -9.64
N TYR A 202 -7.37 9.56 -9.68
CA TYR A 202 -6.74 8.23 -9.57
C TYR A 202 -6.98 7.57 -8.19
N GLN A 203 -7.03 8.35 -7.10
CA GLN A 203 -7.32 7.82 -5.76
C GLN A 203 -8.75 7.30 -5.65
N ARG A 204 -9.72 7.93 -6.35
CA ARG A 204 -11.09 7.41 -6.43
C ARG A 204 -11.13 6.05 -7.12
N LEU A 205 -10.34 5.89 -8.19
CA LEU A 205 -10.19 4.60 -8.88
C LEU A 205 -9.56 3.54 -7.97
N ILE A 206 -8.52 3.89 -7.20
CA ILE A 206 -7.90 2.98 -6.20
C ILE A 206 -8.93 2.53 -5.16
N VAL A 207 -9.73 3.46 -4.62
CA VAL A 207 -10.76 3.12 -3.62
C VAL A 207 -11.82 2.19 -4.22
N ALA A 208 -12.29 2.47 -5.43
CA ALA A 208 -13.27 1.63 -6.11
C ALA A 208 -12.69 0.24 -6.45
N HIS A 209 -11.44 0.17 -6.93
CA HIS A 209 -10.68 -1.07 -7.11
C HIS A 209 -10.65 -1.88 -5.81
N ALA A 210 -10.24 -1.27 -4.70
CA ALA A 210 -10.11 -1.93 -3.42
C ALA A 210 -11.45 -2.51 -2.93
N ILE A 211 -12.54 -1.74 -3.03
CA ILE A 211 -13.88 -2.19 -2.64
C ILE A 211 -14.30 -3.39 -3.47
N LEU A 212 -14.24 -3.29 -4.80
CA LEU A 212 -14.71 -4.37 -5.69
C LEU A 212 -13.85 -5.63 -5.55
N CYS A 213 -12.52 -5.49 -5.44
CA CYS A 213 -11.63 -6.63 -5.25
C CYS A 213 -11.80 -7.27 -3.87
N VAL A 214 -12.04 -6.52 -2.79
CA VAL A 214 -12.36 -7.10 -1.47
C VAL A 214 -13.68 -7.86 -1.52
N VAL A 215 -14.74 -7.28 -2.10
CA VAL A 215 -16.03 -7.97 -2.22
C VAL A 215 -15.91 -9.23 -3.10
N GLY A 216 -15.18 -9.17 -4.21
CA GLY A 216 -14.93 -10.32 -5.07
C GLY A 216 -14.08 -11.40 -4.40
N PHE A 217 -12.83 -11.07 -4.06
CA PHE A 217 -11.82 -12.03 -3.60
C PHE A 217 -11.95 -12.44 -2.13
N LEU A 218 -12.38 -11.55 -1.23
CA LEU A 218 -12.45 -11.85 0.22
C LEU A 218 -13.85 -12.28 0.67
N LEU A 219 -14.91 -11.77 0.04
CA LEU A 219 -16.28 -12.15 0.39
C LEU A 219 -16.79 -13.30 -0.49
N PHE A 220 -16.95 -13.07 -1.80
CA PHE A 220 -17.62 -14.05 -2.65
C PHE A 220 -16.80 -15.32 -2.89
N LEU A 221 -15.49 -15.22 -3.20
CA LEU A 221 -14.71 -16.43 -3.47
C LEU A 221 -14.67 -17.42 -2.28
N PRO A 222 -14.40 -16.99 -1.04
CA PRO A 222 -14.44 -17.88 0.11
C PRO A 222 -15.86 -18.38 0.41
N ALA A 223 -16.88 -17.52 0.28
CA ALA A 223 -18.28 -17.93 0.48
C ALA A 223 -18.70 -19.02 -0.51
N GLY A 224 -18.34 -18.90 -1.79
CA GLY A 224 -18.61 -19.91 -2.82
C GLY A 224 -17.88 -21.23 -2.57
N VAL A 225 -16.64 -21.18 -2.05
CA VAL A 225 -15.89 -22.37 -1.65
C VAL A 225 -16.50 -23.05 -0.43
N LEU A 226 -16.88 -22.28 0.60
CA LEU A 226 -17.54 -22.82 1.79
C LEU A 226 -18.90 -23.42 1.44
N LEU A 227 -19.71 -22.75 0.62
CA LEU A 227 -20.98 -23.29 0.13
C LEU A 227 -20.76 -24.65 -0.55
N ALA A 228 -19.78 -24.76 -1.45
CA ALA A 228 -19.45 -26.03 -2.08
C ALA A 228 -18.92 -27.08 -1.09
N ARG A 229 -18.16 -26.67 -0.08
CA ARG A 229 -17.59 -27.57 0.92
C ARG A 229 -18.66 -28.20 1.79
N TYR A 230 -19.59 -27.39 2.29
CA TYR A 230 -20.65 -27.86 3.18
C TYR A 230 -21.78 -28.53 2.42
N LEU A 231 -22.30 -27.95 1.33
CA LEU A 231 -23.48 -28.50 0.65
C LEU A 231 -23.20 -29.75 -0.17
N ARG A 232 -21.97 -29.99 -0.63
CA ARG A 232 -21.68 -31.14 -1.51
C ARG A 232 -22.03 -32.49 -0.90
N ALA A 233 -22.02 -32.62 0.42
CA ALA A 233 -22.38 -33.86 1.12
C ALA A 233 -23.90 -34.02 1.38
N PHE A 234 -24.70 -32.96 1.16
CA PHE A 234 -26.09 -32.90 1.61
C PHE A 234 -27.09 -32.46 0.53
N ASN A 235 -26.70 -31.62 -0.42
CA ASN A 235 -27.63 -31.00 -1.37
C ASN A 235 -26.99 -30.90 -2.78
N PRO A 236 -27.65 -31.43 -3.84
CA PRO A 236 -27.12 -31.40 -5.20
C PRO A 236 -26.98 -29.99 -5.80
N ILE A 237 -27.65 -28.98 -5.23
CA ILE A 237 -27.58 -27.57 -5.66
C ILE A 237 -26.19 -26.96 -5.38
N TRP A 238 -25.31 -27.64 -4.63
CA TRP A 238 -23.97 -27.16 -4.30
C TRP A 238 -23.20 -26.64 -5.52
N PHE A 239 -23.31 -27.32 -6.67
CA PHE A 239 -22.59 -26.91 -7.87
C PHE A 239 -23.16 -25.63 -8.45
N GLN A 240 -24.50 -25.56 -8.55
CA GLN A 240 -25.20 -24.37 -9.04
C GLN A 240 -24.87 -23.15 -8.18
N GLY A 241 -24.97 -23.27 -6.86
CA GLY A 241 -24.60 -22.19 -5.94
C GLY A 241 -23.12 -21.82 -6.06
N HIS A 242 -22.23 -22.81 -6.19
CA HIS A 242 -20.79 -22.57 -6.32
C HIS A 242 -20.46 -21.76 -7.58
N TRP A 243 -20.89 -22.21 -8.76
CA TRP A 243 -20.50 -21.50 -9.99
C TRP A 243 -21.18 -20.13 -10.10
N ILE A 244 -22.42 -19.96 -9.59
CA ILE A 244 -23.08 -18.65 -9.54
C ILE A 244 -22.25 -17.68 -8.68
N ILE A 245 -21.87 -18.08 -7.47
CA ILE A 245 -21.08 -17.21 -6.59
C ILE A 245 -19.69 -16.93 -7.19
N GLN A 246 -18.98 -17.96 -7.68
CA GLN A 246 -17.62 -17.81 -8.18
C GLN A 246 -17.52 -17.05 -9.50
N PHE A 247 -18.45 -17.27 -10.42
CA PHE A 247 -18.36 -16.70 -11.77
C PHE A 247 -19.35 -15.55 -11.96
N ALA A 248 -20.63 -15.76 -11.69
CA ALA A 248 -21.66 -14.76 -12.00
C ALA A 248 -21.64 -13.57 -11.03
N LEU A 249 -21.31 -13.78 -9.75
CA LEU A 249 -21.23 -12.71 -8.75
C LEU A 249 -19.80 -12.18 -8.58
N ALA A 250 -18.83 -13.04 -8.27
CA ALA A 250 -17.46 -12.60 -8.06
C ALA A 250 -16.76 -12.12 -9.35
N GLY A 251 -17.03 -12.77 -10.48
CA GLY A 251 -16.35 -12.49 -11.75
C GLY A 251 -16.46 -11.05 -12.23
N PRO A 252 -17.68 -10.49 -12.39
CA PRO A 252 -17.83 -9.09 -12.78
C PRO A 252 -17.14 -8.12 -11.82
N LEU A 253 -17.24 -8.34 -10.51
CA LEU A 253 -16.61 -7.48 -9.50
C LEU A 253 -15.09 -7.54 -9.57
N ILE A 254 -14.52 -8.74 -9.75
CA ILE A 254 -13.07 -8.93 -9.91
C ILE A 254 -12.58 -8.29 -11.20
N VAL A 255 -13.27 -8.51 -12.33
CA VAL A 255 -12.88 -7.94 -13.63
C VAL A 255 -12.93 -6.42 -13.59
N ILE A 256 -14.03 -5.83 -13.11
CA ILE A 256 -14.17 -4.37 -12.99
C ILE A 256 -13.16 -3.83 -11.98
N GLY A 257 -13.01 -4.49 -10.83
CA GLY A 257 -12.03 -4.10 -9.81
C GLY A 257 -10.63 -4.03 -10.39
N VAL A 258 -10.15 -5.09 -11.06
CA VAL A 258 -8.83 -5.11 -11.70
C VAL A 258 -8.72 -4.03 -12.79
N ALA A 259 -9.75 -3.85 -13.63
CA ALA A 259 -9.77 -2.80 -14.64
C ALA A 259 -9.62 -1.39 -14.04
N LEU A 260 -10.29 -1.11 -12.91
CA LEU A 260 -10.14 0.16 -12.19
C LEU A 260 -8.73 0.33 -11.59
N GLY A 261 -8.08 -0.76 -11.17
CA GLY A 261 -6.68 -0.73 -10.72
C GLY A 261 -5.73 -0.34 -11.86
N ILE A 262 -5.96 -0.87 -13.07
CA ILE A 262 -5.21 -0.51 -14.28
C ILE A 262 -5.43 0.96 -14.62
N ALA A 263 -6.69 1.40 -14.64
CA ALA A 263 -7.05 2.80 -14.91
C ALA A 263 -6.46 3.76 -13.87
N ALA A 264 -6.36 3.33 -12.60
CA ALA A 264 -5.72 4.11 -11.55
C ALA A 264 -4.24 4.34 -11.83
N VAL A 265 -3.51 3.31 -12.27
CA VAL A 265 -2.10 3.43 -12.66
C VAL A 265 -1.94 4.39 -13.83
N GLU A 266 -2.75 4.22 -14.87
CA GLU A 266 -2.71 5.05 -16.08
C GLU A 266 -2.99 6.52 -15.74
N THR A 267 -4.06 6.78 -14.98
CA THR A 267 -4.42 8.13 -14.51
C THR A 267 -3.34 8.72 -13.59
N ALA A 268 -2.63 7.87 -12.84
CA ALA A 268 -1.53 8.30 -11.98
C ALA A 268 -0.19 8.44 -12.71
N GLY A 269 -0.11 8.19 -14.02
CA GLY A 269 1.14 8.22 -14.79
C GLY A 269 2.21 7.26 -14.25
N ALA A 270 1.80 6.18 -13.59
CA ALA A 270 2.70 5.22 -12.94
C ALA A 270 2.99 4.01 -13.84
N LEU A 271 3.99 3.19 -13.48
CA LEU A 271 4.30 1.97 -14.21
C LEU A 271 3.32 0.84 -13.85
N HIS A 272 2.69 0.21 -14.85
CA HIS A 272 1.73 -0.89 -14.66
C HIS A 272 2.27 -2.11 -13.90
N PHE A 273 3.57 -2.35 -13.92
CA PHE A 273 4.24 -3.42 -13.17
C PHE A 273 5.36 -2.87 -12.27
N GLY A 274 5.16 -1.68 -11.70
CA GLY A 274 6.14 -1.00 -10.86
C GLY A 274 6.45 -1.74 -9.55
N ASP A 275 5.47 -2.43 -8.97
CA ASP A 275 5.58 -3.07 -7.66
C ASP A 275 5.08 -4.53 -7.65
N LYS A 276 5.21 -5.17 -6.49
CA LYS A 276 4.80 -6.56 -6.25
C LYS A 276 3.27 -6.71 -6.21
N HIS A 277 2.54 -5.71 -5.72
CA HIS A 277 1.08 -5.76 -5.67
C HIS A 277 0.48 -5.87 -7.07
N ARG A 278 0.92 -5.01 -7.98
CA ARG A 278 0.48 -4.99 -9.38
C ARG A 278 0.83 -6.31 -10.09
N LYS A 279 2.08 -6.78 -9.97
CA LYS A 279 2.53 -8.04 -10.60
C LYS A 279 1.76 -9.26 -10.12
N TYR A 280 1.70 -9.48 -8.81
CA TYR A 280 1.03 -10.66 -8.25
C TYR A 280 -0.50 -10.55 -8.33
N GLY A 281 -1.07 -9.34 -8.26
CA GLY A 281 -2.50 -9.10 -8.49
C GLY A 281 -2.94 -9.57 -9.88
N PHE A 282 -2.18 -9.21 -10.92
CA PHE A 282 -2.42 -9.70 -12.29
C PHE A 282 -2.28 -11.22 -12.40
N ALA A 283 -1.24 -11.81 -11.78
CA ALA A 283 -1.05 -13.26 -11.80
C ALA A 283 -2.24 -14.00 -11.15
N ILE A 284 -2.75 -13.50 -10.03
CA ILE A 284 -3.92 -14.06 -9.34
C ILE A 284 -5.19 -13.90 -10.17
N PHE A 285 -5.36 -12.76 -10.86
CA PHE A 285 -6.49 -12.55 -11.76
C PHE A 285 -6.53 -13.60 -12.88
N PHE A 286 -5.40 -13.83 -13.56
CA PHE A 286 -5.32 -14.90 -14.57
C PHE A 286 -5.50 -16.29 -13.97
N LEU A 287 -4.96 -16.55 -12.78
CA LEU A 287 -5.16 -17.81 -12.08
C LEU A 287 -6.64 -18.04 -11.72
N TYR A 288 -7.36 -16.99 -11.34
CA TYR A 288 -8.81 -17.02 -11.12
C TYR A 288 -9.58 -17.36 -12.40
N LEU A 289 -9.29 -16.69 -13.52
CA LEU A 289 -9.93 -16.99 -14.82
C LEU A 289 -9.66 -18.41 -15.28
N ALA A 290 -8.41 -18.86 -15.19
CA ALA A 290 -8.02 -20.24 -15.47
C ALA A 290 -8.78 -21.22 -14.57
N GLN A 291 -9.02 -20.86 -13.31
CA GLN A 291 -9.73 -21.72 -12.38
C GLN A 291 -11.24 -21.81 -12.68
N CYS A 292 -11.86 -20.72 -13.12
CA CYS A 292 -13.23 -20.74 -13.65
C CYS A 292 -13.32 -21.61 -14.90
N GLY A 293 -12.37 -21.47 -15.83
CA GLY A 293 -12.28 -22.29 -17.04
C GLY A 293 -12.10 -23.78 -16.73
N LEU A 294 -11.19 -24.13 -15.80
CA LEU A 294 -10.99 -25.50 -15.35
C LEU A 294 -12.26 -26.06 -14.67
N GLY A 295 -12.95 -25.26 -13.86
CA GLY A 295 -14.22 -25.65 -13.25
C GLY A 295 -15.30 -25.95 -14.29
N ALA A 296 -15.44 -25.10 -15.31
CA ALA A 296 -16.35 -25.31 -16.42
C ALA A 296 -16.00 -26.57 -17.22
N PHE A 297 -14.72 -26.75 -17.56
CA PHE A 297 -14.23 -27.95 -18.25
C PHE A 297 -14.55 -29.23 -17.48
N ILE A 298 -14.25 -29.27 -16.17
CA ILE A 298 -14.56 -30.42 -15.30
C ILE A 298 -16.06 -30.73 -15.28
N HIS A 299 -16.89 -29.70 -15.34
CA HIS A 299 -18.33 -29.89 -15.24
C HIS A 299 -18.99 -30.31 -16.56
N PHE A 300 -18.61 -29.69 -17.66
CA PHE A 300 -19.25 -29.87 -18.96
C PHE A 300 -18.59 -30.95 -19.82
N VAL A 301 -17.32 -31.27 -19.58
CA VAL A 301 -16.58 -32.32 -20.29
C VAL A 301 -16.38 -33.51 -19.34
N LYS A 302 -17.37 -34.42 -19.31
CA LYS A 302 -17.36 -35.62 -18.44
C LYS A 302 -17.40 -36.91 -19.25
N ASP A 303 -16.45 -37.80 -18.98
CA ASP A 303 -16.52 -39.18 -19.43
C ASP A 303 -17.52 -39.96 -18.56
N LYS A 304 -18.59 -40.47 -19.21
CA LYS A 304 -19.66 -41.26 -18.56
C LYS A 304 -19.17 -42.63 -18.08
N LYS A 305 -18.06 -43.15 -18.63
CA LYS A 305 -17.51 -44.47 -18.30
C LYS A 305 -16.48 -44.43 -17.16
N ARG A 306 -16.26 -43.29 -16.52
CA ARG A 306 -15.20 -43.16 -15.49
C ARG A 306 -15.52 -44.00 -14.25
N THR A 307 -14.51 -44.71 -13.75
CA THR A 307 -14.57 -45.50 -12.51
C THR A 307 -13.89 -44.79 -11.32
N ARG A 308 -13.15 -43.71 -11.57
CA ARG A 308 -12.39 -42.96 -10.55
C ARG A 308 -12.51 -41.45 -10.74
N ARG A 309 -12.22 -40.70 -9.67
CA ARG A 309 -12.18 -39.23 -9.69
C ARG A 309 -10.94 -38.75 -10.45
N PRO A 310 -11.09 -37.93 -11.52
CA PRO A 310 -9.97 -37.39 -12.28
C PRO A 310 -9.07 -36.46 -11.46
N ILE A 311 -7.76 -36.49 -11.75
CA ILE A 311 -6.73 -35.68 -11.06
C ILE A 311 -7.06 -34.19 -11.12
N GLN A 312 -7.57 -33.70 -12.25
CA GLN A 312 -8.03 -32.31 -12.44
C GLN A 312 -9.03 -31.84 -11.37
N ASN A 313 -9.84 -32.74 -10.78
CA ASN A 313 -10.79 -32.36 -9.71
C ASN A 313 -10.09 -32.08 -8.39
N TYR A 314 -8.95 -32.75 -8.13
CA TYR A 314 -8.11 -32.46 -6.96
C TYR A 314 -7.31 -31.20 -7.19
N LEU A 315 -6.74 -31.03 -8.40
CA LEU A 315 -6.03 -29.81 -8.79
C LEU A 315 -6.94 -28.58 -8.73
N HIS A 316 -8.19 -28.66 -9.20
CA HIS A 316 -9.16 -27.57 -9.07
C HIS A 316 -9.37 -27.17 -7.60
N GLY A 317 -9.51 -28.15 -6.69
CA GLY A 317 -9.63 -27.87 -5.26
C GLY A 317 -8.39 -27.21 -4.67
N LEU A 318 -7.21 -27.79 -4.92
CA LEU A 318 -5.94 -27.31 -4.36
C LEU A 318 -5.56 -25.93 -4.89
N VAL A 319 -5.54 -25.76 -6.22
CA VAL A 319 -5.21 -24.49 -6.86
C VAL A 319 -6.21 -23.41 -6.45
N GLY A 320 -7.51 -23.74 -6.32
CA GLY A 320 -8.52 -22.79 -5.86
C GLY A 320 -8.24 -22.24 -4.45
N LEU A 321 -7.78 -23.10 -3.52
CA LEU A 321 -7.37 -22.65 -2.19
C LEU A 321 -6.12 -21.77 -2.22
N ILE A 322 -5.13 -22.14 -3.04
CA ILE A 322 -3.91 -21.33 -3.21
C ILE A 322 -4.25 -19.95 -3.79
N THR A 323 -5.16 -19.88 -4.76
CA THR A 323 -5.64 -18.61 -5.34
C THR A 323 -6.28 -17.73 -4.26
N ILE A 324 -7.16 -18.28 -3.43
CA ILE A 324 -7.81 -17.53 -2.33
C ILE A 324 -6.77 -17.05 -1.31
N GLY A 325 -5.88 -17.93 -0.84
CA GLY A 325 -4.84 -17.55 0.12
C GLY A 325 -3.93 -16.45 -0.41
N SER A 326 -3.55 -16.55 -1.68
CA SER A 326 -2.73 -15.53 -2.36
C SER A 326 -3.50 -14.22 -2.53
N ALA A 327 -4.79 -14.27 -2.87
CA ALA A 327 -5.64 -13.08 -2.97
C ALA A 327 -5.81 -12.38 -1.62
N MET A 328 -5.99 -13.14 -0.54
CA MET A 328 -6.06 -12.59 0.82
C MET A 328 -4.76 -11.89 1.20
N TYR A 329 -3.60 -12.51 0.93
CA TYR A 329 -2.32 -11.85 1.16
C TYR A 329 -2.17 -10.56 0.33
N GLN A 330 -2.65 -10.55 -0.91
CA GLN A 330 -2.62 -9.35 -1.75
C GLN A 330 -3.56 -8.25 -1.26
N ILE A 331 -4.71 -8.59 -0.69
CA ILE A 331 -5.57 -7.62 -0.03
C ILE A 331 -4.84 -7.01 1.17
N TYR A 332 -4.18 -7.83 1.99
CA TYR A 332 -3.36 -7.35 3.10
C TYR A 332 -2.27 -6.39 2.63
N ASN A 333 -1.46 -6.80 1.65
CA ASN A 333 -0.43 -5.95 1.07
C ASN A 333 -1.01 -4.64 0.49
N GLY A 334 -2.19 -4.73 -0.15
CA GLY A 334 -2.92 -3.60 -0.71
C GLY A 334 -3.27 -2.53 0.32
N PHE A 335 -3.91 -2.91 1.43
CA PHE A 335 -4.34 -1.93 2.43
C PHE A 335 -3.21 -1.54 3.41
N TYR A 336 -2.24 -2.42 3.65
CA TYR A 336 -1.17 -2.22 4.63
C TYR A 336 0.01 -1.42 4.08
N SER A 337 0.42 -1.67 2.83
CA SER A 337 1.59 -1.03 2.22
C SER A 337 1.21 -0.16 1.02
N GLU A 338 0.49 -0.72 0.05
CA GLU A 338 0.23 -0.02 -1.21
C GLU A 338 -0.65 1.21 -1.05
N TRP A 339 -1.59 1.19 -0.10
CA TRP A 339 -2.42 2.34 0.21
C TRP A 339 -1.57 3.57 0.51
N SER A 340 -0.64 3.47 1.46
CA SER A 340 0.21 4.59 1.84
C SER A 340 1.21 4.95 0.74
N ASN A 341 1.82 3.94 0.11
CA ASN A 341 2.82 4.15 -0.94
C ASN A 341 2.22 4.84 -2.18
N THR A 342 1.03 4.42 -2.62
CA THR A 342 0.42 4.90 -3.86
C THR A 342 -0.40 6.17 -3.65
N THR A 343 -0.96 6.41 -2.46
CA THR A 343 -1.80 7.59 -2.21
C THR A 343 -1.08 8.70 -1.47
N GLY A 344 0.09 8.43 -0.88
CA GLY A 344 0.79 9.34 0.04
C GLY A 344 0.03 9.57 1.35
N ARG A 345 -1.06 8.84 1.60
CA ARG A 345 -1.88 8.99 2.81
C ARG A 345 -1.30 8.15 3.94
N GLY A 346 -1.53 8.62 5.17
CA GLY A 346 -1.18 7.88 6.37
C GLY A 346 -1.77 6.45 6.37
N PRO A 347 -1.15 5.54 7.14
CA PRO A 347 -1.59 4.15 7.19
C PRO A 347 -3.03 4.05 7.69
N LEU A 348 -3.74 3.03 7.21
CA LEU A 348 -5.06 2.67 7.75
C LEU A 348 -4.91 2.17 9.19
N SER A 349 -6.03 2.15 9.93
CA SER A 349 -6.00 1.81 11.35
C SER A 349 -5.40 0.41 11.60
N GLY A 350 -4.60 0.28 12.65
CA GLY A 350 -4.07 -1.03 13.07
C GLY A 350 -5.19 -2.04 13.39
N GLY A 351 -6.35 -1.55 13.83
CA GLY A 351 -7.55 -2.36 14.06
C GLY A 351 -8.05 -3.10 12.81
N LEU A 352 -7.93 -2.48 11.63
CA LEU A 352 -8.26 -3.14 10.35
C LEU A 352 -7.38 -4.37 10.12
N THR A 353 -6.08 -4.27 10.43
CA THR A 353 -5.14 -5.38 10.29
C THR A 353 -5.50 -6.55 11.20
N ILE A 354 -5.83 -6.25 12.47
CA ILE A 354 -6.24 -7.26 13.45
C ILE A 354 -7.54 -7.95 12.99
N PHE A 355 -8.55 -7.16 12.60
CA PHE A 355 -9.82 -7.67 12.11
C PHE A 355 -9.64 -8.57 10.87
N PHE A 356 -8.81 -8.14 9.92
CA PHE A 356 -8.52 -8.90 8.71
C PHE A 356 -7.92 -10.28 9.02
N TRP A 357 -6.92 -10.36 9.91
CA TRP A 357 -6.28 -11.62 10.26
C TRP A 357 -7.19 -12.54 11.07
N ILE A 358 -7.98 -12.00 12.00
CA ILE A 358 -9.00 -12.79 12.73
C ILE A 358 -10.01 -13.39 11.73
N GLY A 359 -10.58 -12.56 10.85
CA GLY A 359 -11.52 -13.02 9.82
C GLY A 359 -10.90 -14.08 8.89
N SER A 360 -9.65 -13.88 8.50
CA SER A 360 -8.91 -14.84 7.67
C SER A 360 -8.74 -16.21 8.35
N MET A 361 -8.41 -16.21 9.65
CA MET A 361 -8.28 -17.44 10.43
C MET A 361 -9.64 -18.13 10.65
N LEU A 362 -10.72 -17.36 10.85
CA LEU A 362 -12.07 -17.91 10.94
C LEU A 362 -12.51 -18.56 9.61
N LEU A 363 -12.20 -17.96 8.46
CA LEU A 363 -12.47 -18.55 7.15
C LEU A 363 -11.70 -19.86 6.95
N LEU A 364 -10.42 -19.89 7.34
CA LEU A 364 -9.61 -21.12 7.29
C LEU A 364 -10.19 -22.20 8.22
N ALA A 365 -10.53 -21.84 9.46
CA ALA A 365 -11.13 -22.75 10.42
C ALA A 365 -12.47 -23.30 9.93
N ALA A 366 -13.33 -22.47 9.34
CA ALA A 366 -14.59 -22.91 8.72
C ALA A 366 -14.35 -23.89 7.57
N TYR A 367 -13.36 -23.62 6.71
CA TYR A 367 -13.02 -24.54 5.62
C TYR A 367 -12.54 -25.89 6.16
N LEU A 368 -11.66 -25.88 7.16
CA LEU A 368 -11.15 -27.09 7.81
C LEU A 368 -12.26 -27.86 8.53
N GLY A 369 -13.17 -27.17 9.23
CA GLY A 369 -14.34 -27.78 9.87
C GLY A 369 -15.23 -28.50 8.85
N GLY A 370 -15.41 -27.92 7.67
CA GLY A 370 -16.14 -28.56 6.57
C GLY A 370 -15.50 -29.85 6.04
N LEU A 371 -14.21 -30.11 6.29
CA LEU A 371 -13.56 -31.38 5.94
C LEU A 371 -14.09 -32.57 6.77
N ALA A 372 -14.74 -32.32 7.91
CA ALA A 372 -15.41 -33.37 8.68
C ALA A 372 -16.48 -34.12 7.87
N PHE A 373 -17.04 -33.49 6.82
CA PHE A 373 -18.03 -34.10 5.93
C PHE A 373 -17.42 -34.83 4.72
N LEU A 374 -16.09 -34.79 4.55
CA LEU A 374 -15.40 -35.45 3.44
C LEU A 374 -15.63 -36.98 3.40
N PRO A 375 -15.61 -37.73 4.52
CA PRO A 375 -15.88 -39.17 4.48
C PRO A 375 -17.26 -39.50 3.91
N ARG A 376 -18.28 -38.69 4.25
CA ARG A 376 -19.64 -38.85 3.71
C ARG A 376 -19.66 -38.58 2.21
N GLN A 377 -19.02 -37.50 1.76
CA GLN A 377 -18.88 -37.18 0.34
C GLN A 377 -18.23 -38.35 -0.43
N LEU A 378 -17.13 -38.91 0.09
CA LEU A 378 -16.42 -40.03 -0.57
C LEU A 378 -17.27 -41.31 -0.64
N ARG A 379 -18.08 -41.60 0.39
CA ARG A 379 -19.04 -42.73 0.35
C ARG A 379 -20.09 -42.53 -0.74
N GLN A 380 -20.64 -41.33 -0.88
CA GLN A 380 -21.57 -41.00 -1.97
C GLN A 380 -20.92 -41.16 -3.34
N GLU A 381 -19.71 -40.62 -3.53
CA GLU A 381 -18.96 -40.75 -4.79
C GLU A 381 -18.62 -42.21 -5.12
N ASN A 382 -18.42 -43.09 -4.14
CA ASN A 382 -18.22 -44.52 -4.36
C ASN A 382 -19.49 -45.24 -4.76
N ASN A 383 -20.62 -44.93 -4.11
CA ASN A 383 -21.91 -45.56 -4.40
C ASN A 383 -22.49 -45.14 -5.77
N SER A 384 -22.10 -43.98 -6.29
CA SER A 384 -22.53 -43.48 -7.61
C SER A 384 -21.64 -43.94 -8.77
N ARG A 385 -20.72 -44.89 -8.55
CA ARG A 385 -19.82 -45.38 -9.61
C ARG A 385 -20.56 -46.38 -10.50
N PRO A 386 -20.39 -46.30 -11.84
CA PRO A 386 -20.79 -47.40 -12.72
C PRO A 386 -20.07 -48.67 -12.28
N LEU A 387 -20.80 -49.77 -12.17
CA LEU A 387 -20.22 -51.10 -11.94
C LEU A 387 -19.26 -51.40 -13.09
N SER A 388 -18.12 -52.04 -12.78
CA SER A 388 -17.28 -52.56 -13.84
C SER A 388 -17.98 -53.76 -14.49
N THR A 389 -17.70 -54.06 -15.75
CA THR A 389 -18.24 -55.25 -16.44
C THR A 389 -17.94 -56.56 -15.69
N ARG A 390 -16.90 -56.58 -14.86
CA ARG A 390 -16.57 -57.71 -13.97
C ARG A 390 -17.51 -57.78 -12.76
N ASP A 391 -17.85 -56.64 -12.17
CA ASP A 391 -18.76 -56.55 -11.03
C ASP A 391 -20.21 -56.83 -11.44
N GLU A 392 -20.62 -56.43 -12.65
CA GLU A 392 -21.93 -56.79 -13.21
C GLU A 392 -22.08 -58.31 -13.37
N GLY A 393 -21.01 -59.00 -13.81
CA GLY A 393 -20.99 -60.46 -13.91
C GLY A 393 -21.05 -61.16 -12.55
N GLU A 394 -20.32 -60.66 -11.54
CA GLU A 394 -20.38 -61.19 -10.18
C GLU A 394 -21.73 -60.92 -9.48
N GLU A 395 -22.35 -59.75 -9.73
CA GLU A 395 -23.69 -59.41 -9.21
C GLU A 395 -24.79 -60.25 -9.86
N TYR A 396 -24.71 -60.47 -11.18
CA TYR A 396 -25.61 -61.37 -11.91
C TYR A 396 -25.49 -62.82 -11.41
N ILE A 397 -24.27 -63.31 -11.20
CA ILE A 397 -24.04 -64.65 -10.62
C ILE A 397 -24.55 -64.72 -9.17
N ARG A 398 -24.39 -63.66 -8.36
CA ARG A 398 -24.98 -63.61 -7.01
C ARG A 398 -26.49 -63.66 -7.02
N MET A 399 -27.15 -62.91 -7.90
CA MET A 399 -28.60 -62.94 -8.08
C MET A 399 -29.09 -64.33 -8.51
N LEU A 400 -28.37 -65.01 -9.39
CA LEU A 400 -28.68 -66.38 -9.80
C LEU A 400 -28.42 -67.44 -8.72
N SER A 401 -27.55 -67.16 -7.74
CA SER A 401 -27.24 -68.11 -6.65
C SER A 401 -28.17 -67.99 -5.42
N GLN A 402 -29.07 -67.02 -5.38
CA GLN A 402 -30.06 -66.94 -4.29
C GLN A 402 -31.13 -68.03 -4.45
N PRO A 403 -31.34 -68.90 -3.43
CA PRO A 403 -32.40 -69.90 -3.49
C PRO A 403 -33.77 -69.19 -3.47
N ASN A 404 -34.65 -69.54 -4.41
CA ASN A 404 -36.04 -69.11 -4.46
C ASN A 404 -36.71 -69.23 -3.08
N LEU A 405 -36.92 -68.10 -2.39
CA LEU A 405 -37.86 -68.01 -1.28
C LEU A 405 -39.27 -68.00 -1.87
N HIS A 406 -39.81 -69.23 -1.99
CA HIS A 406 -41.21 -69.62 -1.87
C HIS A 406 -42.27 -68.61 -2.36
N HIS A 407 -42.76 -68.80 -3.59
CA HIS A 407 -44.06 -68.31 -4.03
C HIS A 407 -45.18 -69.09 -3.31
N PRO A 408 -46.11 -68.45 -2.58
CA PRO A 408 -47.38 -69.08 -2.25
C PRO A 408 -48.22 -69.15 -3.53
N GLY A 409 -48.67 -70.37 -3.87
CA GLY A 409 -49.45 -70.66 -5.07
C GLY A 409 -50.83 -70.00 -5.11
N PRO A 410 -51.51 -70.06 -6.27
CA PRO A 410 -52.78 -69.38 -6.50
C PRO A 410 -53.92 -70.05 -5.73
N GLN A 411 -54.73 -69.24 -5.04
CA GLN A 411 -56.04 -69.67 -4.56
C GLN A 411 -57.04 -69.63 -5.74
N THR A 412 -57.71 -70.76 -5.92
CA THR A 412 -58.74 -71.05 -6.92
C THR A 412 -60.00 -70.22 -6.74
N ALA A 413 -60.55 -69.72 -7.84
CA ALA A 413 -61.88 -70.09 -8.35
C ALA A 413 -61.92 -69.85 -9.86
#